data_AF-M5RQY2-F1
#
_entry.id   AF-M5RQY2-F1
#
_cell.length_a   1.000
_cell.length_b   1.000
_cell.length_c   1.000
_cell.angle_alpha   90.00
_cell.angle_beta   90.00
_cell.angle_gamma   90.00
#
_symmetry.space_group_name_H-M   'P 1'
#
loop_
_entity.id
_entity.type
_entity.pdbx_description
1 polymer ?
#
loop_
_entity_poly.entity_id
_entity_poly.type
_entity_poly.pdbx_seq_one_letter_code
_entity_poly.pdbx_strand_id
1 'polypeptide(L)'
;MIDAISESGLKLTVRLNDARNGFQVRDVSGGSGTFTIDAADDTASQLGLTASTTDDIVVGENLNRQNVTRDTLLEDLNGGLGVNIGSFTIKDSNGVLGAINLKTAGAKNVGELIDKINALSADVTASISENGDGISIVDNAGGSGTLTIANSGTSTTASDLNIAGTATNQTIGGQTESAIVGTSADVIEVTADDTLESLVTKINEDGRYGTASIQTNDDGSFSLRIRSQRGGEAGKLAINTTGFNLDLRTESRGADALIAVSTDGGTERYVSSSDGVFDLGTDGEDSSLINGSTSLDSLKGGKGISLGSFKITDSRGKTSAVNLRVEEITTVGQLTEAINSLGIGVTASINTDGTGISVVDTAGGSETLTIEDVGSGRSATDLGIAGEATTQTIAGESVSALVGPADDDVIDSATGISLTLKELSTDPITITVKDDPSVVSNATQTFVDQYNKLVDKLDSLTYFDADANEVGLLFGSSEASRIRNSYSRLLSGSITQAGDLKSLGSVGIRFNSEGKLDFDTEKFSDAMSEDSAAVESFFTTAETGLSDRLDSVAERIAGVDNSLLIGRTETLSTQITQNNSRIEALNERLESERERLLKQFYATEEAISKIQGNSSYLSQIERITIDS
;
A
#
# COMPACT_ATOMS: atom_id res chain seq x y z
N MET A 1 -0.43 31.24 -30.78
CA MET A 1 0.45 31.26 -31.97
C MET A 1 -0.13 30.48 -33.14
N ILE A 2 -0.45 29.20 -32.97
CA ILE A 2 -1.17 28.42 -33.99
C ILE A 2 -2.41 29.18 -34.45
N ASP A 3 -3.18 29.73 -33.51
CA ASP A 3 -4.34 30.58 -33.81
C ASP A 3 -3.94 31.84 -34.60
N ALA A 4 -2.90 32.56 -34.15
CA ALA A 4 -2.41 33.78 -34.82
C ALA A 4 -1.93 33.54 -36.27
N ILE A 5 -1.26 32.41 -36.56
CA ILE A 5 -0.85 32.07 -37.93
C ILE A 5 -2.07 31.61 -38.75
N SER A 6 -2.99 30.87 -38.13
CA SER A 6 -4.24 30.44 -38.78
C SER A 6 -5.17 31.61 -39.10
N GLU A 7 -5.10 32.68 -38.32
CA GLU A 7 -5.85 33.93 -38.50
C GLU A 7 -5.16 34.93 -39.45
N SER A 8 -3.95 34.63 -39.93
CA SER A 8 -3.16 35.54 -40.81
C SER A 8 -3.78 35.76 -42.20
N GLY A 9 -4.79 34.97 -42.58
CA GLY A 9 -5.42 34.99 -43.90
C GLY A 9 -4.58 34.34 -45.01
N LEU A 10 -3.39 33.82 -44.68
CA LEU A 10 -2.59 33.00 -45.58
C LEU A 10 -3.19 31.60 -45.70
N LYS A 11 -3.01 30.96 -46.86
CA LYS A 11 -3.42 29.57 -47.10
C LYS A 11 -2.42 28.60 -46.47
N LEU A 12 -2.28 28.64 -45.15
CA LEU A 12 -1.37 27.82 -44.37
C LEU A 12 -2.15 27.02 -43.33
N THR A 13 -1.66 25.83 -42.99
CA THR A 13 -2.10 25.11 -41.79
C THR A 13 -0.92 24.92 -40.86
N VAL A 14 -1.08 25.27 -39.59
CA VAL A 14 -0.06 25.08 -38.55
C VAL A 14 -0.55 24.08 -37.53
N ARG A 15 0.32 23.16 -37.15
CA ARG A 15 0.13 22.24 -36.02
C ARG A 15 1.43 22.12 -35.24
N LEU A 16 1.38 21.46 -34.09
CA LEU A 16 2.60 20.92 -33.50
C LEU A 16 3.17 19.86 -34.46
N ASN A 17 4.49 19.80 -34.59
CA ASN A 17 5.15 18.74 -35.35
C ASN A 17 4.85 17.36 -34.71
N ASP A 18 5.15 16.27 -35.41
CA ASP A 18 4.81 14.93 -34.91
C ASP A 18 5.58 14.59 -33.61
N ALA A 19 6.75 15.18 -33.39
CA ALA A 19 7.52 15.15 -32.14
C ALA A 19 6.93 16.00 -30.99
N ARG A 20 5.97 16.88 -31.29
CA ARG A 20 5.33 17.89 -30.40
C ARG A 20 6.29 18.80 -29.64
N ASN A 21 7.52 18.93 -30.11
CA ASN A 21 8.54 19.80 -29.54
C ASN A 21 8.73 21.09 -30.36
N GLY A 22 8.07 21.19 -31.52
CA GLY A 22 8.10 22.34 -32.40
C GLY A 22 6.82 22.47 -33.22
N PHE A 23 6.84 23.34 -34.21
CA PHE A 23 5.71 23.58 -35.10
C PHE A 23 5.92 22.92 -36.46
N GLN A 24 4.84 22.54 -37.11
CA GLN A 24 4.84 22.15 -38.52
C GLN A 24 3.88 23.06 -39.25
N VAL A 25 4.37 23.70 -40.31
CA VAL A 25 3.62 24.59 -41.16
C VAL A 25 3.51 23.95 -42.53
N ARG A 26 2.30 23.90 -43.09
CA ARG A 26 2.05 23.40 -44.43
C ARG A 26 1.41 24.48 -45.29
N ASP A 27 1.96 24.71 -46.47
CA ASP A 27 1.34 25.48 -47.53
C ASP A 27 0.23 24.66 -48.20
N VAL A 28 -0.97 25.25 -48.29
CA VAL A 28 -2.14 24.70 -48.98
C VAL A 28 -2.62 25.64 -50.09
N SER A 29 -1.77 26.57 -50.52
CA SER A 29 -2.05 27.52 -51.59
C SER A 29 -2.08 26.89 -52.99
N GLY A 30 -1.29 25.82 -53.19
CA GLY A 30 -1.06 25.17 -54.48
C GLY A 30 -0.16 25.98 -55.43
N GLY A 31 0.56 26.97 -54.91
CA GLY A 31 1.56 27.73 -55.68
C GLY A 31 2.82 26.92 -55.96
N SER A 32 3.51 27.23 -57.06
CA SER A 32 4.78 26.58 -57.45
C SER A 32 6.02 27.40 -57.04
N GLY A 33 5.85 28.38 -56.14
CA GLY A 33 6.94 29.24 -55.67
C GLY A 33 7.68 28.60 -54.50
N THR A 34 8.82 29.18 -54.12
CA THR A 34 9.53 28.77 -52.90
C THR A 34 8.70 29.18 -51.67
N PHE A 35 8.47 28.24 -50.76
CA PHE A 35 7.84 28.50 -49.48
C PHE A 35 8.89 29.00 -48.49
N THR A 36 8.78 30.27 -48.09
CA THR A 36 9.73 30.93 -47.19
C THR A 36 9.02 31.41 -45.92
N ILE A 37 9.59 31.07 -44.77
CA ILE A 37 9.20 31.59 -43.45
C ILE A 37 10.42 32.30 -42.88
N ASP A 38 10.27 33.60 -42.60
CA ASP A 38 11.33 34.46 -42.09
C ASP A 38 10.73 35.57 -41.22
N ALA A 39 11.54 36.20 -40.38
CA ALA A 39 11.15 37.34 -39.55
C ALA A 39 12.17 38.47 -39.66
N ALA A 40 11.72 39.72 -39.44
CA ALA A 40 12.62 40.88 -39.40
C ALA A 40 13.49 40.91 -38.14
N ASP A 41 13.10 40.14 -37.13
CA ASP A 41 13.81 39.88 -35.88
C ASP A 41 14.14 38.37 -35.77
N ASP A 42 14.54 37.91 -34.59
CA ASP A 42 14.86 36.51 -34.32
C ASP A 42 13.62 35.64 -34.05
N THR A 43 12.39 36.16 -34.15
CA THR A 43 11.17 35.41 -33.84
C THR A 43 11.06 34.12 -34.66
N ALA A 44 11.28 34.17 -35.97
CA ALA A 44 11.20 32.96 -36.81
C ALA A 44 12.26 31.91 -36.42
N SER A 45 13.42 32.34 -35.93
CA SER A 45 14.50 31.45 -35.47
C SER A 45 14.19 30.89 -34.08
N GLN A 46 13.72 31.71 -33.14
CA GLN A 46 13.29 31.26 -31.81
C GLN A 46 12.11 30.29 -31.85
N LEU A 47 11.28 30.38 -32.91
CA LEU A 47 10.20 29.44 -33.17
C LEU A 47 10.63 28.20 -33.95
N GLY A 48 11.91 28.09 -34.30
CA GLY A 48 12.46 26.99 -35.08
C GLY A 48 11.90 26.90 -36.50
N LEU A 49 11.27 27.96 -37.02
CA LEU A 49 10.49 27.92 -38.27
C LEU A 49 11.19 28.58 -39.46
N THR A 50 12.40 29.13 -39.27
CA THR A 50 13.14 29.81 -40.35
C THR A 50 13.47 28.80 -41.45
N ALA A 51 12.86 28.97 -42.63
CA ALA A 51 13.02 28.02 -43.72
C ALA A 51 12.79 28.67 -45.08
N SER A 52 13.45 28.13 -46.11
CA SER A 52 13.19 28.44 -47.51
C SER A 52 13.29 27.15 -48.32
N THR A 53 12.15 26.58 -48.68
CA THR A 53 12.05 25.25 -49.31
C THR A 53 11.15 25.26 -50.54
N THR A 54 11.33 24.27 -51.42
CA THR A 54 10.39 23.98 -52.51
C THR A 54 9.28 23.01 -52.09
N ASP A 55 9.36 22.45 -50.89
CA ASP A 55 8.35 21.56 -50.34
C ASP A 55 7.17 22.34 -49.75
N ASP A 56 5.98 21.73 -49.78
CA ASP A 56 4.78 22.31 -49.20
C ASP A 56 4.78 22.27 -47.66
N ILE A 57 5.78 21.65 -47.03
CA ILE A 57 5.82 21.42 -45.57
C ILE A 57 7.16 21.92 -45.01
N VAL A 58 7.08 22.76 -43.99
CA VAL A 58 8.20 23.12 -43.12
C VAL A 58 7.95 22.48 -41.75
N VAL A 59 8.85 21.59 -41.34
CA VAL A 59 8.90 21.07 -39.98
C VAL A 59 9.92 21.91 -39.21
N GLY A 60 9.45 22.60 -38.19
CA GLY A 60 10.28 23.45 -37.35
C GLY A 60 11.15 22.65 -36.39
N GLU A 61 12.24 23.28 -35.97
CA GLU A 61 13.18 22.76 -34.98
C GLU A 61 12.53 22.58 -33.59
N ASN A 62 13.22 21.84 -32.72
CA ASN A 62 12.82 21.72 -31.33
C ASN A 62 12.94 23.08 -30.63
N LEU A 63 11.86 23.52 -30.01
CA LEU A 63 11.80 24.79 -29.28
C LEU A 63 12.56 24.77 -27.94
N ASN A 64 13.12 23.62 -27.55
CA ASN A 64 13.81 23.40 -26.27
C ASN A 64 13.04 24.01 -25.10
N ARG A 65 11.73 23.74 -25.05
CA ARG A 65 10.86 24.32 -24.03
C ARG A 65 11.40 23.95 -22.66
N GLN A 66 11.63 24.98 -21.84
CA GLN A 66 12.04 24.78 -20.47
C GLN A 66 10.99 23.96 -19.71
N ASN A 67 11.39 22.74 -19.32
CA ASN A 67 10.59 21.80 -18.56
C ASN A 67 11.06 21.72 -17.09
N VAL A 68 12.27 22.20 -16.81
CA VAL A 68 12.84 22.31 -15.47
C VAL A 68 12.94 23.78 -15.09
N THR A 69 12.32 24.13 -13.97
CA THR A 69 12.38 25.46 -13.35
C THR A 69 13.06 25.38 -12.01
N ARG A 70 13.31 26.53 -11.36
CA ARG A 70 13.83 26.54 -9.99
C ARG A 70 12.87 25.91 -8.98
N ASP A 71 11.56 25.94 -9.25
CA ASP A 71 10.53 25.41 -8.35
C ASP A 71 10.26 23.91 -8.59
N THR A 72 10.80 23.33 -9.66
CA THR A 72 10.65 21.89 -9.95
C THR A 72 11.22 21.05 -8.81
N LEU A 73 10.40 20.18 -8.23
CA LEU A 73 10.82 19.29 -7.14
C LEU A 73 11.82 18.25 -7.65
N LEU A 74 12.76 17.86 -6.79
CA LEU A 74 13.75 16.83 -7.13
C LEU A 74 13.10 15.45 -7.33
N GLU A 75 11.93 15.21 -6.73
CA GLU A 75 11.13 13.99 -6.92
C GLU A 75 10.40 13.96 -8.27
N ASP A 76 10.11 15.12 -8.86
CA ASP A 76 9.46 15.23 -10.17
C ASP A 76 10.44 15.09 -11.34
N LEU A 77 11.74 15.18 -11.06
CA LEU A 77 12.79 15.00 -12.06
C LEU A 77 12.79 13.57 -12.63
N ASN A 78 13.44 13.42 -13.78
CA ASN A 78 13.55 12.13 -14.48
C ASN A 78 12.20 11.54 -14.87
N GLY A 79 11.23 12.42 -15.15
CA GLY A 79 9.85 12.03 -15.36
C GLY A 79 9.28 11.40 -14.10
N GLY A 80 9.29 12.09 -12.95
CA GLY A 80 8.69 11.61 -11.70
C GLY A 80 9.28 10.34 -11.10
N LEU A 81 10.44 9.87 -11.57
CA LEU A 81 11.24 8.86 -10.87
C LEU A 81 12.02 9.48 -9.71
N GLY A 82 12.21 10.79 -9.77
CA GLY A 82 12.94 11.55 -8.80
C GLY A 82 14.44 11.30 -8.84
N VAL A 83 15.10 11.83 -7.82
CA VAL A 83 16.54 11.73 -7.61
C VAL A 83 16.78 11.03 -6.28
N ASN A 84 17.69 10.05 -6.25
CA ASN A 84 18.04 9.39 -5.00
C ASN A 84 18.66 10.41 -4.02
N ILE A 85 18.16 10.45 -2.79
CA ILE A 85 18.66 11.37 -1.76
C ILE A 85 19.96 10.80 -1.16
N GLY A 86 21.08 11.26 -1.70
CA GLY A 86 22.42 10.83 -1.30
C GLY A 86 23.45 11.95 -1.39
N SER A 87 24.68 11.61 -1.72
CA SER A 87 25.81 12.55 -1.69
C SER A 87 26.70 12.43 -2.91
N PHE A 88 27.24 13.55 -3.36
CA PHE A 88 28.17 13.63 -4.46
C PHE A 88 29.22 14.71 -4.21
N THR A 89 30.33 14.61 -4.93
CA THR A 89 31.45 15.55 -4.87
C THR A 89 31.62 16.27 -6.20
N ILE A 90 32.03 17.53 -6.12
CA ILE A 90 32.40 18.38 -7.25
C ILE A 90 33.85 18.80 -7.03
N LYS A 91 34.71 18.58 -8.02
CA LYS A 91 36.11 19.00 -8.02
C LYS A 91 36.33 19.97 -9.16
N ASP A 92 36.78 21.20 -8.89
CA ASP A 92 37.10 22.16 -9.96
C ASP A 92 38.45 21.88 -10.65
N SER A 93 38.77 22.63 -11.71
CA SER A 93 40.04 22.52 -12.44
C SER A 93 41.29 22.88 -11.62
N ASN A 94 41.15 23.60 -10.51
CA ASN A 94 42.24 23.87 -9.55
C ASN A 94 42.40 22.74 -8.51
N GLY A 95 41.47 21.77 -8.51
CA GLY A 95 41.48 20.60 -7.65
C GLY A 95 40.82 20.81 -6.29
N VAL A 96 40.11 21.92 -6.08
CA VAL A 96 39.32 22.16 -4.87
C VAL A 96 38.10 21.26 -4.89
N LEU A 97 37.86 20.57 -3.77
CA LEU A 97 36.76 19.63 -3.61
C LEU A 97 35.62 20.28 -2.80
N GLY A 98 34.42 20.29 -3.36
CA GLY A 98 33.15 20.53 -2.69
C GLY A 98 32.32 19.24 -2.60
N ALA A 99 31.48 19.12 -1.57
CA ALA A 99 30.60 17.98 -1.40
C ALA A 99 29.19 18.45 -1.07
N ILE A 100 28.19 17.79 -1.68
CA ILE A 100 26.78 17.99 -1.40
C ILE A 100 26.21 16.68 -0.87
N ASN A 101 25.43 16.77 0.19
CA ASN A 101 24.66 15.64 0.73
C ASN A 101 23.20 16.08 0.87
N LEU A 102 22.31 15.60 0.01
CA LEU A 102 20.91 16.01 -0.02
C LEU A 102 20.16 15.66 1.26
N LYS A 103 20.56 14.59 1.97
CA LYS A 103 19.94 14.19 3.24
C LYS A 103 20.15 15.21 4.34
N THR A 104 21.33 15.82 4.40
CA THR A 104 21.67 16.83 5.41
C THR A 104 21.45 18.25 4.90
N ALA A 105 21.58 18.46 3.60
CA ALA A 105 21.46 19.77 2.99
C ALA A 105 19.99 20.18 2.78
N GLY A 106 19.05 19.24 2.69
CA GLY A 106 17.61 19.53 2.70
C GLY A 106 17.08 20.27 1.46
N ALA A 107 17.73 20.14 0.30
CA ALA A 107 17.18 20.66 -0.95
C ALA A 107 16.01 19.79 -1.42
N LYS A 108 14.85 20.39 -1.65
CA LYS A 108 13.63 19.75 -2.16
C LYS A 108 13.38 20.04 -3.63
N ASN A 109 13.86 21.16 -4.13
CA ASN A 109 13.69 21.59 -5.53
C ASN A 109 15.04 21.92 -6.19
N VAL A 110 15.00 22.09 -7.51
CA VAL A 110 16.16 22.38 -8.34
C VAL A 110 16.81 23.72 -7.97
N GLY A 111 16.03 24.74 -7.61
CA GLY A 111 16.53 26.04 -7.21
C GLY A 111 17.40 25.98 -5.96
N GLU A 112 16.92 25.31 -4.91
CA GLU A 112 17.67 25.09 -3.67
C GLU A 112 18.94 24.27 -3.91
N LEU A 113 18.89 23.29 -4.80
CA LEU A 113 20.06 22.51 -5.18
C LEU A 113 21.11 23.37 -5.89
N ILE A 114 20.69 24.17 -6.88
CA ILE A 114 21.56 25.12 -7.59
C ILE A 114 22.24 26.07 -6.61
N ASP A 115 21.47 26.65 -5.69
CA ASP A 115 22.00 27.61 -4.71
C ASP A 115 23.04 26.95 -3.78
N LYS A 116 22.83 25.69 -3.41
CA LYS A 116 23.79 24.93 -2.60
C LYS A 116 25.06 24.58 -3.35
N ILE A 117 24.96 24.25 -4.63
CA ILE A 117 26.14 24.01 -5.47
C ILE A 117 26.95 25.30 -5.61
N ASN A 118 26.27 26.43 -5.85
CA ASN A 118 26.89 27.76 -5.96
C ASN A 118 27.51 28.26 -4.63
N ALA A 119 27.09 27.71 -3.49
CA ALA A 119 27.65 28.02 -2.18
C ALA A 119 28.89 27.17 -1.81
N LEU A 120 29.31 26.24 -2.68
CA LEU A 120 30.50 25.41 -2.44
C LEU A 120 31.78 26.24 -2.51
N SER A 121 32.85 25.71 -1.90
CA SER A 121 34.20 26.31 -2.00
C SER A 121 34.90 26.04 -3.33
N ALA A 122 34.38 25.13 -4.15
CA ALA A 122 34.85 24.90 -5.52
C ALA A 122 34.38 26.05 -6.41
N ASP A 123 35.24 26.56 -7.29
CA ASP A 123 34.93 27.73 -8.13
C ASP A 123 34.09 27.32 -9.35
N VAL A 124 32.81 27.05 -9.10
CA VAL A 124 31.84 26.59 -10.11
C VAL A 124 30.58 27.45 -10.10
N THR A 125 29.86 27.47 -11.22
CA THR A 125 28.53 28.09 -11.33
C THR A 125 27.52 27.09 -11.87
N ALA A 126 26.57 26.72 -11.02
CA ALA A 126 25.38 25.97 -11.36
C ALA A 126 24.25 26.90 -11.83
N SER A 127 23.58 26.48 -12.90
CA SER A 127 22.39 27.14 -13.45
C SER A 127 21.49 26.10 -14.14
N ILE A 128 20.27 26.49 -14.52
CA ILE A 128 19.43 25.63 -15.37
C ILE A 128 20.09 25.57 -16.76
N SER A 129 20.12 24.39 -17.38
CA SER A 129 20.68 24.21 -18.73
C SER A 129 19.99 25.15 -19.74
N GLU A 130 20.69 25.56 -20.80
CA GLU A 130 20.08 26.38 -21.87
C GLU A 130 18.94 25.64 -22.59
N ASN A 131 19.01 24.31 -22.62
CA ASN A 131 17.95 23.43 -23.12
C ASN A 131 16.73 23.38 -22.17
N GLY A 132 16.86 23.96 -20.98
CA GLY A 132 15.78 24.14 -20.01
C GLY A 132 15.30 22.83 -19.37
N ASP A 133 16.09 21.78 -19.42
CA ASP A 133 15.68 20.41 -19.12
C ASP A 133 16.58 19.72 -18.08
N GLY A 134 17.57 20.43 -17.52
CA GLY A 134 18.51 19.91 -16.53
C GLY A 134 19.35 21.01 -15.88
N ILE A 135 20.48 20.63 -15.28
CA ILE A 135 21.38 21.54 -14.55
C ILE A 135 22.72 21.61 -15.29
N SER A 136 23.18 22.83 -15.59
CA SER A 136 24.52 23.09 -16.11
C SER A 136 25.44 23.56 -14.98
N ILE A 137 26.67 23.03 -14.95
CA ILE A 137 27.71 23.39 -13.98
C ILE A 137 28.95 23.81 -14.77
N VAL A 138 29.27 25.09 -14.70
CA VAL A 138 30.42 25.72 -15.37
C VAL A 138 31.59 25.81 -14.40
N ASP A 139 32.80 25.51 -14.87
CA ASP A 139 34.04 25.69 -14.13
C ASP A 139 34.61 27.10 -14.34
N ASN A 140 34.73 27.88 -13.27
CA ASN A 140 35.29 29.23 -13.31
C ASN A 140 36.76 29.29 -12.87
N ALA A 141 37.31 28.17 -12.37
CA ALA A 141 38.59 28.18 -11.65
C ALA A 141 39.80 28.40 -12.57
N GLY A 142 39.67 28.13 -13.88
CA GLY A 142 40.70 28.36 -14.90
C GLY A 142 42.00 27.56 -14.70
N GLY A 143 41.95 26.45 -13.96
CA GLY A 143 43.08 25.59 -13.66
C GLY A 143 43.50 24.68 -14.82
N SER A 144 44.62 23.97 -14.67
CA SER A 144 45.09 22.99 -15.68
C SER A 144 44.40 21.63 -15.57
N GLY A 145 43.63 21.39 -14.51
CA GLY A 145 42.79 20.20 -14.36
C GLY A 145 41.46 20.34 -15.10
N THR A 146 40.56 19.38 -14.89
CA THR A 146 39.20 19.39 -15.43
C THR A 146 38.19 19.29 -14.30
N LEU A 147 37.08 20.02 -14.39
CA LEU A 147 35.95 19.84 -13.48
C LEU A 147 35.47 18.39 -13.53
N THR A 148 35.33 17.74 -12.37
CA THR A 148 34.79 16.38 -12.25
C THR A 148 33.72 16.32 -11.18
N ILE A 149 32.62 15.62 -11.47
CA ILE A 149 31.54 15.36 -10.52
C ILE A 149 31.37 13.86 -10.38
N ALA A 150 31.41 13.38 -9.15
CA ALA A 150 31.33 11.95 -8.85
C ALA A 150 30.40 11.68 -7.68
N ASN A 151 29.61 10.61 -7.79
CA ASN A 151 28.85 10.06 -6.69
C ASN A 151 29.77 9.70 -5.52
N SER A 152 29.29 9.87 -4.29
CA SER A 152 30.00 9.45 -3.09
C SER A 152 29.46 8.12 -2.55
N GLY A 153 30.35 7.15 -2.37
CA GLY A 153 29.98 5.83 -1.87
C GLY A 153 29.07 5.08 -2.83
N THR A 154 27.90 4.64 -2.34
CA THR A 154 26.87 3.90 -3.11
C THR A 154 25.75 4.80 -3.63
N SER A 155 25.86 6.11 -3.46
CA SER A 155 24.84 7.07 -3.93
C SER A 155 24.80 7.10 -5.46
N THR A 156 23.62 7.34 -6.03
CA THR A 156 23.42 7.59 -7.47
C THR A 156 23.02 9.03 -7.75
N THR A 157 23.00 9.92 -6.76
CA THR A 157 22.41 11.26 -6.85
C THR A 157 22.93 12.09 -8.02
N ALA A 158 24.25 12.13 -8.26
CA ALA A 158 24.80 12.90 -9.39
C ALA A 158 24.48 12.24 -10.74
N SER A 159 24.34 10.91 -10.76
CA SER A 159 23.90 10.18 -11.96
C SER A 159 22.43 10.45 -12.24
N ASP A 160 21.57 10.41 -11.22
CA ASP A 160 20.13 10.68 -11.37
C ASP A 160 19.88 12.14 -11.78
N LEU A 161 20.71 13.08 -11.33
CA LEU A 161 20.70 14.48 -11.78
C LEU A 161 21.31 14.68 -13.17
N ASN A 162 21.86 13.64 -13.79
CA ASN A 162 22.58 13.67 -15.06
C ASN A 162 23.78 14.64 -15.08
N ILE A 163 24.44 14.83 -13.94
CA ILE A 163 25.62 15.71 -13.81
C ILE A 163 26.90 14.94 -13.41
N ALA A 164 26.85 13.62 -13.30
CA ALA A 164 28.04 12.81 -13.03
C ALA A 164 28.96 12.74 -14.26
N GLY A 165 30.25 13.01 -14.11
CA GLY A 165 31.21 12.92 -15.21
C GLY A 165 32.36 13.90 -15.12
N THR A 166 33.04 14.10 -16.26
CA THR A 166 34.11 15.09 -16.42
C THR A 166 33.65 16.16 -17.40
N ALA A 167 33.94 17.42 -17.10
CA ALA A 167 33.57 18.55 -17.94
C ALA A 167 34.20 18.44 -19.33
N THR A 168 33.46 18.92 -20.32
CA THR A 168 33.89 19.06 -21.72
C THR A 168 33.66 20.50 -22.16
N ASN A 169 34.21 20.88 -23.31
CA ASN A 169 33.97 22.19 -23.89
C ASN A 169 32.52 22.24 -24.41
N GLN A 170 31.69 23.06 -23.77
CA GLN A 170 30.28 23.26 -24.09
C GLN A 170 30.06 24.71 -24.53
N THR A 171 29.08 24.94 -25.40
CA THR A 171 28.71 26.32 -25.77
C THR A 171 27.59 26.77 -24.84
N ILE A 172 27.84 27.81 -24.05
CA ILE A 172 26.89 28.40 -23.09
C ILE A 172 26.95 29.91 -23.27
N GLY A 173 25.81 30.56 -23.50
CA GLY A 173 25.69 32.00 -23.77
C GLY A 173 26.39 32.42 -25.07
N GLY A 174 26.57 31.48 -26.01
CA GLY A 174 27.35 31.70 -27.24
C GLY A 174 28.87 31.75 -27.03
N GLN A 175 29.37 31.40 -25.84
CA GLN A 175 30.80 31.26 -25.53
C GLN A 175 31.15 29.80 -25.26
N THR A 176 32.39 29.39 -25.57
CA THR A 176 32.88 28.04 -25.25
C THR A 176 33.42 28.00 -23.83
N GLU A 177 32.76 27.25 -22.95
CA GLU A 177 33.08 27.12 -21.53
C GLU A 177 33.37 25.65 -21.18
N SER A 178 34.19 25.42 -20.15
CA SER A 178 34.41 24.08 -19.59
C SER A 178 33.26 23.76 -18.63
N ALA A 179 32.34 22.89 -19.04
CA ALA A 179 31.12 22.64 -18.26
C ALA A 179 30.66 21.17 -18.32
N ILE A 180 29.83 20.82 -17.34
CA ILE A 180 28.97 19.63 -17.37
C ILE A 180 27.54 20.12 -17.55
N VAL A 181 26.88 19.72 -18.63
CA VAL A 181 25.48 20.06 -18.91
C VAL A 181 24.64 18.81 -18.72
N GLY A 182 23.90 18.74 -17.62
CA GLY A 182 22.89 17.72 -17.43
C GLY A 182 21.67 18.01 -18.30
N THR A 183 21.15 16.96 -18.92
CA THR A 183 19.93 16.97 -19.74
C THR A 183 19.00 15.90 -19.22
N SER A 184 17.68 16.12 -19.27
CA SER A 184 16.71 15.05 -19.02
C SER A 184 16.35 14.31 -20.30
N ALA A 185 16.76 14.76 -21.48
CA ALA A 185 16.63 13.98 -22.70
C ALA A 185 17.71 12.89 -22.76
N ASP A 186 17.34 11.72 -23.29
CA ASP A 186 18.32 10.73 -23.73
C ASP A 186 18.78 11.08 -25.16
N VAL A 187 20.09 11.07 -25.39
CA VAL A 187 20.72 11.47 -26.66
C VAL A 187 21.49 10.30 -27.24
N ILE A 188 21.01 9.80 -28.37
CA ILE A 188 21.56 8.63 -29.02
C ILE A 188 22.30 9.06 -30.29
N GLU A 189 23.62 8.91 -30.27
CA GLU A 189 24.45 9.17 -31.45
C GLU A 189 24.30 8.04 -32.47
N VAL A 190 23.93 8.40 -33.70
CA VAL A 190 23.78 7.48 -34.83
C VAL A 190 24.89 7.74 -35.84
N THR A 191 25.64 6.70 -36.16
CA THR A 191 26.75 6.71 -37.12
C THR A 191 26.36 5.93 -38.38
N ALA A 192 27.15 6.06 -39.45
CA ALA A 192 26.88 5.38 -40.71
C ALA A 192 26.94 3.84 -40.63
N ASP A 193 27.59 3.30 -39.59
CA ASP A 193 27.75 1.85 -39.38
C ASP A 193 26.65 1.24 -38.49
N ASP A 194 25.75 2.06 -37.92
CA ASP A 194 24.70 1.58 -37.03
C ASP A 194 23.57 0.86 -37.79
N THR A 195 23.22 -0.35 -37.35
CA THR A 195 22.04 -1.09 -37.81
C THR A 195 20.83 -0.81 -36.90
N LEU A 196 19.63 -1.25 -37.31
CA LEU A 196 18.45 -1.19 -36.44
C LEU A 196 18.68 -1.94 -35.11
N GLU A 197 19.41 -3.05 -35.15
CA GLU A 197 19.81 -3.79 -33.95
C GLU A 197 20.74 -2.97 -33.07
N SER A 198 21.74 -2.28 -33.66
CA SER A 198 22.61 -1.37 -32.91
C SER A 198 21.80 -0.24 -32.25
N LEU A 199 20.80 0.32 -32.94
CA LEU A 199 19.93 1.35 -32.39
C LEU A 199 19.05 0.82 -31.24
N VAL A 200 18.51 -0.40 -31.37
CA VAL A 200 17.78 -1.06 -30.27
C VAL A 200 18.68 -1.23 -29.06
N THR A 201 19.92 -1.66 -29.24
CA THR A 201 20.88 -1.80 -28.15
C THR A 201 21.16 -0.45 -27.48
N LYS A 202 21.45 0.60 -28.26
CA LYS A 202 21.71 1.95 -27.73
C LYS A 202 20.53 2.52 -26.94
N ILE A 203 19.30 2.40 -27.46
CA ILE A 203 18.09 2.88 -26.76
C ILE A 203 17.85 2.10 -25.45
N ASN A 204 18.07 0.78 -25.47
CA ASN A 204 17.82 -0.06 -24.32
C ASN A 204 18.95 -0.04 -23.27
N GLU A 205 20.09 0.58 -23.56
CA GLU A 205 21.25 0.62 -22.67
C GLU A 205 21.02 1.54 -21.46
N ASP A 206 20.50 2.75 -21.67
CA ASP A 206 20.08 3.64 -20.58
C ASP A 206 18.74 3.16 -19.99
N GLY A 207 17.81 2.76 -20.86
CA GLY A 207 16.54 2.14 -20.45
C GLY A 207 15.66 3.03 -19.56
N ARG A 208 15.99 4.30 -19.37
CA ARG A 208 15.32 5.21 -18.43
C ARG A 208 13.90 5.58 -18.85
N TYR A 209 13.68 5.72 -20.14
CA TYR A 209 12.43 6.27 -20.68
C TYR A 209 11.62 5.29 -21.50
N GLY A 210 12.28 4.36 -22.18
CA GLY A 210 11.59 3.47 -23.09
C GLY A 210 12.37 2.20 -23.38
N THR A 211 11.69 1.29 -24.05
CA THR A 211 12.28 0.10 -24.65
C THR A 211 12.04 0.14 -26.14
N ALA A 212 13.08 -0.16 -26.91
CA ALA A 212 13.03 -0.30 -28.35
C ALA A 212 13.01 -1.77 -28.76
N SER A 213 12.29 -2.07 -29.83
CA SER A 213 12.30 -3.37 -30.51
C SER A 213 12.09 -3.19 -32.01
N ILE A 214 12.56 -4.16 -32.80
CA ILE A 214 12.33 -4.18 -34.25
C ILE A 214 11.04 -4.93 -34.52
N GLN A 215 10.19 -4.35 -35.35
CA GLN A 215 8.96 -4.96 -35.84
C GLN A 215 9.04 -5.11 -37.37
N THR A 216 8.70 -6.31 -37.86
CA THR A 216 8.46 -6.53 -39.29
C THR A 216 7.01 -6.16 -39.60
N ASN A 217 6.82 -5.28 -40.57
CA ASN A 217 5.52 -4.83 -41.04
C ASN A 217 4.96 -5.82 -42.09
N ASP A 218 3.64 -5.77 -42.32
CA ASP A 218 2.94 -6.69 -43.24
C ASP A 218 3.42 -6.58 -44.71
N ASP A 219 3.99 -5.43 -45.09
CA ASP A 219 4.58 -5.18 -46.40
C ASP A 219 6.05 -5.65 -46.52
N GLY A 220 6.59 -6.25 -45.46
CA GLY A 220 7.98 -6.73 -45.38
C GLY A 220 9.00 -5.65 -45.02
N SER A 221 8.58 -4.40 -44.76
CA SER A 221 9.46 -3.36 -44.22
C SER A 221 9.72 -3.56 -42.71
N PHE A 222 10.74 -2.88 -42.18
CA PHE A 222 11.08 -2.93 -40.75
C PHE A 222 10.81 -1.58 -40.11
N SER A 223 10.20 -1.59 -38.93
CA SER A 223 9.99 -0.41 -38.09
C SER A 223 10.67 -0.58 -36.74
N LEU A 224 11.22 0.52 -36.22
CA LEU A 224 11.73 0.60 -34.86
C LEU A 224 10.59 1.04 -33.95
N ARG A 225 10.15 0.16 -33.06
CA ARG A 225 9.06 0.43 -32.11
C ARG A 225 9.64 0.79 -30.76
N ILE A 226 9.33 2.00 -30.29
CA ILE A 226 9.72 2.49 -28.96
C ILE A 226 8.48 2.54 -28.08
N ARG A 227 8.57 1.96 -26.88
CA ARG A 227 7.51 1.94 -25.88
C ARG A 227 8.00 2.56 -24.59
N SER A 228 7.26 3.54 -24.07
CA SER A 228 7.50 4.09 -22.73
C SER A 228 7.45 3.01 -21.66
N GLN A 229 8.36 3.09 -20.69
CA GLN A 229 8.31 2.23 -19.51
C GLN A 229 7.28 2.71 -18.48
N ARG A 230 6.81 3.95 -18.60
CA ARG A 230 5.77 4.54 -17.75
C ARG A 230 4.42 4.51 -18.45
N GLY A 231 3.38 4.18 -17.69
CA GLY A 231 1.99 4.30 -18.13
C GLY A 231 1.49 5.75 -18.05
N GLY A 232 0.26 5.96 -18.53
CA GLY A 232 -0.44 7.21 -18.34
C GLY A 232 0.09 8.39 -19.15
N GLU A 233 -0.31 9.59 -18.75
CA GLU A 233 0.10 10.87 -19.31
C GLU A 233 1.61 11.08 -19.17
N ALA A 234 2.16 10.64 -18.04
CA ALA A 234 3.58 10.77 -17.71
C ALA A 234 4.50 9.82 -18.52
N GLY A 235 3.91 8.90 -19.28
CA GLY A 235 4.59 8.03 -20.25
C GLY A 235 4.68 8.58 -21.67
N LYS A 236 4.37 9.86 -21.90
CA LYS A 236 4.55 10.48 -23.20
C LYS A 236 6.02 10.63 -23.55
N LEU A 237 6.41 10.06 -24.70
CA LEU A 237 7.73 10.24 -25.28
C LEU A 237 7.67 11.27 -26.41
N ALA A 238 8.63 12.19 -26.39
CA ALA A 238 8.95 13.06 -27.50
C ALA A 238 10.28 12.59 -28.09
N ILE A 239 10.32 12.36 -29.41
CA ILE A 239 11.52 11.92 -30.12
C ILE A 239 11.87 12.98 -31.14
N ASN A 240 13.10 13.47 -31.08
CA ASN A 240 13.64 14.39 -32.06
C ASN A 240 14.74 13.71 -32.88
N THR A 241 14.68 13.85 -34.21
CA THR A 241 15.69 13.33 -35.11
C THR A 241 16.37 14.50 -35.81
N THR A 242 17.68 14.65 -35.58
CA THR A 242 18.50 15.68 -36.24
C THR A 242 19.49 14.99 -37.16
N GLY A 243 19.70 15.52 -38.37
CA GLY A 243 20.65 14.97 -39.35
C GLY A 243 20.26 13.62 -39.98
N PHE A 244 19.14 13.01 -39.60
CA PHE A 244 18.65 11.74 -40.14
C PHE A 244 17.13 11.76 -40.32
N ASN A 245 16.64 11.40 -41.51
CA ASN A 245 15.23 11.53 -41.88
C ASN A 245 14.47 10.22 -41.57
N LEU A 246 13.99 10.09 -40.34
CA LEU A 246 13.08 9.01 -39.93
C LEU A 246 11.64 9.52 -39.91
N ASP A 247 10.74 8.75 -40.53
CA ASP A 247 9.31 8.98 -40.36
C ASP A 247 8.87 8.46 -38.97
N LEU A 248 8.23 9.32 -38.19
CA LEU A 248 7.79 9.01 -36.83
C LEU A 248 6.28 8.95 -36.78
N ARG A 249 5.76 7.79 -36.35
CA ARG A 249 4.33 7.57 -36.18
C ARG A 249 4.01 7.16 -34.74
N THR A 250 3.18 7.95 -34.07
CA THR A 250 2.66 7.61 -32.74
C THR A 250 1.48 6.65 -32.87
N GLU A 251 1.70 5.38 -32.52
CA GLU A 251 0.64 4.35 -32.52
C GLU A 251 -0.34 4.51 -31.35
N SER A 252 0.17 4.81 -30.16
CA SER A 252 -0.63 5.05 -28.96
C SER A 252 -0.05 6.20 -28.16
N ARG A 253 -0.92 7.05 -27.64
CA ARG A 253 -0.53 8.20 -26.81
C ARG A 253 -0.60 7.78 -25.35
N GLY A 254 0.45 8.07 -24.59
CA GLY A 254 0.34 8.08 -23.13
C GLY A 254 -0.76 9.05 -22.72
N ALA A 255 -1.73 8.56 -21.94
CA ALA A 255 -2.80 9.34 -21.34
C ALA A 255 -3.26 8.54 -20.12
N ASP A 256 -3.60 9.23 -19.04
CA ASP A 256 -4.20 8.56 -17.89
C ASP A 256 -5.58 8.04 -18.26
N ALA A 257 -5.89 6.83 -17.80
CA ALA A 257 -7.24 6.31 -17.88
C ALA A 257 -8.13 7.16 -16.96
N LEU A 258 -9.37 7.44 -17.38
CA LEU A 258 -10.33 8.22 -16.60
C LEU A 258 -11.62 7.43 -16.48
N ILE A 259 -12.15 7.30 -15.28
CA ILE A 259 -13.49 6.77 -15.03
C ILE A 259 -14.36 7.80 -14.35
N ALA A 260 -15.64 7.83 -14.72
CA ALA A 260 -16.65 8.60 -14.01
C ALA A 260 -17.48 7.64 -13.15
N VAL A 261 -17.58 7.93 -11.86
CA VAL A 261 -18.35 7.16 -10.89
C VAL A 261 -19.48 8.06 -10.38
N SER A 262 -20.72 7.60 -10.48
CA SER A 262 -21.89 8.32 -9.98
C SER A 262 -22.82 7.36 -9.24
N THR A 263 -23.49 7.85 -8.20
CA THR A 263 -24.67 7.19 -7.62
C THR A 263 -25.93 7.71 -8.32
N ASP A 264 -27.03 6.96 -8.25
CA ASP A 264 -28.29 7.38 -8.88
C ASP A 264 -28.74 8.74 -8.32
N GLY A 265 -28.77 9.76 -9.19
CA GLY A 265 -29.08 11.16 -8.84
C GLY A 265 -27.94 11.98 -8.22
N GLY A 266 -26.71 11.44 -8.11
CA GLY A 266 -25.54 12.13 -7.56
C GLY A 266 -24.63 12.80 -8.59
N THR A 267 -23.67 13.60 -8.12
CA THR A 267 -22.65 14.26 -8.95
C THR A 267 -21.62 13.25 -9.46
N GLU A 268 -21.18 13.38 -10.71
CA GLU A 268 -20.14 12.54 -11.30
C GLU A 268 -18.78 12.79 -10.63
N ARG A 269 -18.13 11.73 -10.15
CA ARG A 269 -16.75 11.74 -9.65
C ARG A 269 -15.82 11.19 -10.71
N TYR A 270 -14.86 12.00 -11.14
CA TYR A 270 -13.81 11.56 -12.05
C TYR A 270 -12.61 11.01 -11.27
N VAL A 271 -12.16 9.81 -11.60
CA VAL A 271 -10.96 9.19 -11.05
C VAL A 271 -10.03 8.88 -12.21
N SER A 272 -8.75 9.22 -12.09
CA SER A 272 -7.73 8.94 -13.10
C SER A 272 -6.71 7.90 -12.62
N SER A 273 -6.21 7.07 -13.52
CA SER A 273 -5.17 6.09 -13.24
C SER A 273 -4.13 6.05 -14.36
N SER A 274 -2.85 6.07 -13.99
CA SER A 274 -1.74 5.98 -14.94
C SER A 274 -1.46 4.55 -15.41
N ASP A 275 -1.86 3.53 -14.65
CA ASP A 275 -1.62 2.12 -14.97
C ASP A 275 -2.90 1.36 -15.40
N GLY A 276 -4.05 2.04 -15.38
CA GLY A 276 -5.34 1.49 -15.76
C GLY A 276 -6.02 0.66 -14.66
N VAL A 277 -5.45 0.62 -13.46
CA VAL A 277 -6.07 0.03 -12.27
C VAL A 277 -6.77 1.12 -11.48
N PHE A 278 -8.05 0.90 -11.19
CA PHE A 278 -8.87 1.80 -10.37
C PHE A 278 -9.27 1.07 -9.10
N ASP A 279 -8.67 1.47 -7.99
CA ASP A 279 -9.14 1.06 -6.68
C ASP A 279 -10.25 2.02 -6.23
N LEU A 280 -11.42 1.47 -5.98
CA LEU A 280 -12.60 2.19 -5.53
C LEU A 280 -13.11 1.58 -4.21
N GLY A 281 -12.22 1.26 -3.25
CA GLY A 281 -12.66 0.93 -1.88
C GLY A 281 -11.62 0.53 -0.83
N THR A 282 -11.71 1.20 0.33
CA THR A 282 -11.64 0.68 1.72
C THR A 282 -10.35 0.17 2.39
N ASP A 283 -9.15 0.45 1.88
CA ASP A 283 -7.97 0.34 2.76
C ASP A 283 -7.65 1.71 3.36
N GLY A 284 -7.66 1.76 4.70
CA GLY A 284 -7.37 2.92 5.55
C GLY A 284 -5.93 3.43 5.47
N GLU A 285 -5.35 3.46 4.27
CA GLU A 285 -4.08 4.12 3.94
C GLU A 285 -4.24 5.07 2.74
N ASP A 286 -5.41 5.17 2.11
CA ASP A 286 -5.69 6.18 1.07
C ASP A 286 -6.92 7.04 1.44
N SER A 287 -6.82 7.79 2.55
CA SER A 287 -7.40 9.13 2.49
C SER A 287 -6.55 9.87 1.46
N SER A 288 -7.10 10.06 0.24
CA SER A 288 -6.39 10.74 -0.85
C SER A 288 -5.56 11.90 -0.30
N LEU A 289 -4.22 11.83 -0.43
CA LEU A 289 -3.34 12.87 0.06
C LEU A 289 -3.84 14.23 -0.47
N ILE A 290 -4.24 15.10 0.44
CA ILE A 290 -4.76 16.42 0.09
C ILE A 290 -3.59 17.34 -0.27
N ASN A 291 -3.80 18.21 -1.24
CA ASN A 291 -2.86 19.25 -1.62
C ASN A 291 -3.56 20.61 -1.64
N GLY A 292 -2.83 21.68 -1.94
CA GLY A 292 -3.40 23.04 -1.93
C GLY A 292 -4.58 23.25 -2.88
N SER A 293 -4.72 22.44 -3.93
CA SER A 293 -5.82 22.50 -4.89
C SER A 293 -7.04 21.63 -4.51
N THR A 294 -6.92 20.79 -3.48
CA THR A 294 -8.02 19.95 -3.00
C THR A 294 -9.18 20.82 -2.52
N SER A 295 -10.38 20.56 -3.04
CA SER A 295 -11.58 21.33 -2.72
C SER A 295 -12.18 20.91 -1.37
N LEU A 296 -12.68 21.86 -0.59
CA LEU A 296 -13.23 21.62 0.75
C LEU A 296 -14.52 20.77 0.74
N ASP A 297 -15.23 20.75 -0.39
CA ASP A 297 -16.39 19.87 -0.62
C ASP A 297 -16.00 18.41 -0.92
N SER A 298 -14.74 18.17 -1.32
CA SER A 298 -14.21 16.83 -1.59
C SER A 298 -13.68 16.13 -0.33
N LEU A 299 -13.52 16.87 0.78
CA LEU A 299 -13.07 16.34 2.06
C LEU A 299 -14.09 15.37 2.69
N LYS A 300 -13.65 14.57 3.67
CA LYS A 300 -14.46 13.55 4.36
C LYS A 300 -15.11 12.53 3.41
N GLY A 301 -14.35 12.05 2.44
CA GLY A 301 -14.83 11.08 1.44
C GLY A 301 -15.89 11.67 0.50
N GLY A 302 -15.79 12.96 0.16
CA GLY A 302 -16.76 13.65 -0.71
C GLY A 302 -18.05 14.10 -0.01
N LYS A 303 -18.15 13.95 1.31
CA LYS A 303 -19.25 14.54 2.10
C LYS A 303 -19.10 16.06 2.26
N GLY A 304 -17.88 16.57 2.07
CA GLY A 304 -17.52 17.97 2.26
C GLY A 304 -17.53 18.38 3.73
N ILE A 305 -17.12 19.62 3.97
CA ILE A 305 -17.21 20.26 5.29
C ILE A 305 -18.30 21.34 5.31
N SER A 306 -18.79 21.67 6.50
CA SER A 306 -19.63 22.86 6.68
C SER A 306 -18.85 24.14 6.33
N LEU A 307 -19.36 24.96 5.41
CA LEU A 307 -18.80 26.28 5.08
C LEU A 307 -19.33 27.37 6.04
N GLY A 308 -18.90 27.28 7.29
CA GLY A 308 -19.23 28.20 8.38
C GLY A 308 -18.06 29.12 8.74
N SER A 309 -18.05 29.57 10.00
CA SER A 309 -16.97 30.39 10.55
C SER A 309 -16.42 29.73 11.79
N PHE A 310 -15.13 29.91 12.03
CA PHE A 310 -14.47 29.46 13.25
C PHE A 310 -13.49 30.53 13.73
N LYS A 311 -13.21 30.52 15.02
CA LYS A 311 -12.37 31.46 15.74
C LYS A 311 -11.10 30.74 16.17
N ILE A 312 -9.95 31.39 16.02
CA ILE A 312 -8.65 30.91 16.46
C ILE A 312 -8.10 31.89 17.50
N THR A 313 -7.60 31.38 18.62
CA THR A 313 -6.92 32.16 19.66
C THR A 313 -5.53 31.60 19.90
N ASP A 314 -4.49 32.41 19.79
CA ASP A 314 -3.10 32.00 20.00
C ASP A 314 -2.72 31.91 21.50
N SER A 315 -1.53 31.36 21.79
CA SER A 315 -0.96 31.29 23.15
C SER A 315 -0.69 32.65 23.83
N ARG A 316 -0.83 33.77 23.14
CA ARG A 316 -0.76 35.14 23.71
C ARG A 316 -2.15 35.75 23.96
N GLY A 317 -3.22 34.98 23.72
CA GLY A 317 -4.60 35.43 23.89
C GLY A 317 -5.12 36.31 22.76
N LYS A 318 -4.43 36.38 21.62
CA LYS A 318 -4.87 37.13 20.44
C LYS A 318 -5.83 36.26 19.62
N THR A 319 -7.01 36.80 19.37
CA THR A 319 -8.08 36.12 18.63
C THR A 319 -8.26 36.69 17.23
N SER A 320 -8.48 35.81 16.25
CA SER A 320 -9.06 36.16 14.94
C SER A 320 -10.05 35.09 14.49
N ALA A 321 -10.76 35.32 13.38
CA ALA A 321 -11.73 34.38 12.84
C ALA A 321 -11.56 34.24 11.33
N VAL A 322 -11.97 33.07 10.82
CA VAL A 322 -12.03 32.75 9.39
C VAL A 322 -13.47 32.42 9.06
N ASN A 323 -13.98 32.99 7.96
CA ASN A 323 -15.33 32.70 7.45
C ASN A 323 -15.24 32.11 6.04
N LEU A 324 -15.37 30.79 5.94
CA LEU A 324 -15.20 30.06 4.69
C LEU A 324 -16.20 30.50 3.59
N ARG A 325 -17.41 30.91 3.99
CA ARG A 325 -18.46 31.31 3.05
C ARG A 325 -18.33 32.74 2.59
N VAL A 326 -18.00 33.67 3.48
CA VAL A 326 -17.89 35.10 3.16
C VAL A 326 -16.58 35.40 2.44
N GLU A 327 -15.52 34.68 2.77
CA GLU A 327 -14.20 34.82 2.16
C GLU A 327 -14.03 33.94 0.90
N GLU A 328 -15.10 33.24 0.47
CA GLU A 328 -15.13 32.37 -0.72
C GLU A 328 -13.98 31.34 -0.74
N ILE A 329 -13.64 30.80 0.43
CA ILE A 329 -12.60 29.79 0.58
C ILE A 329 -13.20 28.45 0.16
N THR A 330 -12.72 27.90 -0.96
CA THR A 330 -13.22 26.64 -1.53
C THR A 330 -12.18 25.53 -1.55
N THR A 331 -10.89 25.83 -1.32
CA THR A 331 -9.80 24.85 -1.35
C THR A 331 -8.98 24.81 -0.06
N VAL A 332 -8.27 23.71 0.16
CA VAL A 332 -7.34 23.51 1.30
C VAL A 332 -6.21 24.54 1.28
N GLY A 333 -5.67 24.90 0.10
CA GLY A 333 -4.63 25.92 -0.02
C GLY A 333 -5.14 27.31 0.37
N GLN A 334 -6.33 27.69 -0.11
CA GLN A 334 -6.95 28.96 0.31
C GLN A 334 -7.23 28.98 1.81
N LEU A 335 -7.59 27.85 2.41
CA LEU A 335 -7.83 27.74 3.84
C LEU A 335 -6.54 27.92 4.66
N THR A 336 -5.45 27.24 4.29
CA THR A 336 -4.17 27.40 4.99
C THR A 336 -3.62 28.82 4.83
N GLU A 337 -3.74 29.41 3.64
CA GLU A 337 -3.40 30.82 3.39
C GLU A 337 -4.23 31.79 4.22
N ALA A 338 -5.54 31.57 4.33
CA ALA A 338 -6.43 32.40 5.14
C ALA A 338 -6.03 32.37 6.62
N ILE A 339 -5.72 31.19 7.17
CA ILE A 339 -5.25 31.04 8.55
C ILE A 339 -3.88 31.70 8.75
N ASN A 340 -2.94 31.50 7.83
CA ASN A 340 -1.61 32.10 7.86
C ASN A 340 -1.65 33.64 7.78
N SER A 341 -2.66 34.18 7.09
CA SER A 341 -2.85 35.62 6.90
C SER A 341 -3.48 36.34 8.11
N LEU A 342 -3.92 35.62 9.15
CA LEU A 342 -4.53 36.22 10.34
C LEU A 342 -3.56 37.07 11.17
N GLY A 343 -2.24 36.83 11.04
CA GLY A 343 -1.22 37.56 11.79
C GLY A 343 -1.33 37.41 13.31
N ILE A 344 -1.87 36.27 13.78
CA ILE A 344 -2.04 35.93 15.20
C ILE A 344 -1.02 34.90 15.67
N GLY A 345 0.16 34.80 15.05
CA GLY A 345 1.19 33.87 15.51
C GLY A 345 0.78 32.39 15.44
N VAL A 346 0.00 32.02 14.43
CA VAL A 346 -0.30 30.62 14.09
C VAL A 346 0.18 30.34 12.67
N THR A 347 0.58 29.12 12.39
CA THR A 347 0.92 28.65 11.05
C THR A 347 0.10 27.42 10.72
N ALA A 348 -0.70 27.48 9.65
CA ALA A 348 -1.42 26.35 9.09
C ALA A 348 -0.66 25.75 7.90
N SER A 349 -0.59 24.43 7.87
CA SER A 349 -0.09 23.65 6.74
C SER A 349 -0.94 22.39 6.59
N ILE A 350 -0.78 21.68 5.47
CA ILE A 350 -1.23 20.30 5.40
C ILE A 350 -0.44 19.49 6.44
N ASN A 351 -1.09 18.55 7.12
CA ASN A 351 -0.45 17.72 8.13
C ASN A 351 0.59 16.78 7.48
N THR A 352 1.47 16.20 8.30
CA THR A 352 2.55 15.31 7.82
C THR A 352 2.01 14.10 7.05
N ASP A 353 0.83 13.62 7.45
CA ASP A 353 0.20 12.44 6.88
C ASP A 353 -0.56 12.74 5.58
N GLY A 354 -0.65 14.03 5.18
CA GLY A 354 -1.37 14.47 3.99
C GLY A 354 -2.89 14.22 4.03
N THR A 355 -3.43 13.90 5.20
CA THR A 355 -4.84 13.52 5.41
C THR A 355 -5.71 14.69 5.84
N GLY A 356 -5.11 15.80 6.29
CA GLY A 356 -5.80 16.97 6.80
C GLY A 356 -4.89 18.18 7.03
N ILE A 357 -5.29 19.05 7.95
CA ILE A 357 -4.59 20.32 8.21
C ILE A 357 -4.00 20.30 9.62
N SER A 358 -2.78 20.79 9.74
CA SER A 358 -2.12 21.10 11.01
C SER A 358 -2.09 22.61 11.22
N VAL A 359 -2.51 23.06 12.39
CA VAL A 359 -2.39 24.45 12.84
C VAL A 359 -1.45 24.49 14.03
N VAL A 360 -0.28 25.09 13.85
CA VAL A 360 0.81 25.17 14.82
C VAL A 360 0.85 26.56 15.44
N ASP A 361 0.98 26.62 16.76
CA ASP A 361 1.24 27.87 17.48
C ASP A 361 2.71 28.30 17.33
N THR A 362 2.92 29.53 16.86
CA THR A 362 4.23 30.20 16.70
C THR A 362 4.33 31.49 17.52
N ALA A 363 3.31 31.82 18.31
CA ALA A 363 3.26 32.98 19.18
C ALA A 363 4.12 32.77 20.44
N GLY A 364 4.27 31.54 20.96
CA GLY A 364 5.15 31.26 22.10
C GLY A 364 4.76 32.04 23.37
N GLY A 365 3.45 32.23 23.59
CA GLY A 365 2.90 32.74 24.84
C GLY A 365 2.72 31.64 25.90
N SER A 366 2.02 31.96 26.99
CA SER A 366 1.80 31.04 28.12
C SER A 366 0.42 30.39 28.14
N GLU A 367 -0.50 30.83 27.28
CA GLU A 367 -1.83 30.24 27.11
C GLU A 367 -1.80 29.12 26.04
N THR A 368 -2.91 28.42 25.85
CA THR A 368 -3.02 27.33 24.87
C THR A 368 -3.70 27.84 23.60
N LEU A 369 -3.23 27.41 22.43
CA LEU A 369 -3.93 27.63 21.16
C LEU A 369 -5.32 26.98 21.22
N THR A 370 -6.37 27.73 20.89
CA THR A 370 -7.75 27.21 20.82
C THR A 370 -8.42 27.53 19.50
N ILE A 371 -9.18 26.57 18.97
CA ILE A 371 -10.00 26.73 17.76
C ILE A 371 -11.44 26.32 18.08
N GLU A 372 -12.38 27.24 17.85
CA GLU A 372 -13.79 27.08 18.19
C GLU A 372 -14.68 27.43 17.00
N ASP A 373 -15.69 26.61 16.72
CA ASP A 373 -16.72 26.96 15.74
C ASP A 373 -17.57 28.16 16.21
N VAL A 374 -17.93 29.05 15.29
CA VAL A 374 -18.72 30.27 15.57
C VAL A 374 -20.14 30.10 15.04
N GLY A 375 -21.12 30.37 15.91
CA GLY A 375 -22.54 30.29 15.56
C GLY A 375 -23.04 28.84 15.48
N SER A 376 -23.75 28.49 14.42
CA SER A 376 -24.25 27.12 14.17
C SER A 376 -23.41 26.33 13.15
N GLY A 377 -22.23 26.86 12.77
CA GLY A 377 -21.30 26.18 11.87
C GLY A 377 -20.57 25.02 12.55
N ARG A 378 -20.02 24.10 11.75
CA ARG A 378 -19.20 22.97 12.22
C ARG A 378 -17.88 22.85 11.44
N SER A 379 -17.36 23.96 10.92
CA SER A 379 -16.19 23.97 10.03
C SER A 379 -14.93 23.41 10.70
N ALA A 380 -14.59 23.92 11.89
CA ALA A 380 -13.41 23.46 12.63
C ALA A 380 -13.58 22.02 13.11
N THR A 381 -14.81 21.66 13.52
CA THR A 381 -15.15 20.28 13.90
C THR A 381 -15.01 19.32 12.71
N ASP A 382 -15.52 19.68 11.53
CA ASP A 382 -15.45 18.85 10.33
C ASP A 382 -14.02 18.69 9.80
N LEU A 383 -13.17 19.68 10.03
CA LEU A 383 -11.74 19.65 9.72
C LEU A 383 -10.90 18.87 10.75
N GLY A 384 -11.51 18.44 11.87
CA GLY A 384 -10.79 17.74 12.94
C GLY A 384 -9.82 18.63 13.73
N ILE A 385 -9.99 19.95 13.68
CA ILE A 385 -9.09 20.93 14.33
C ILE A 385 -9.77 21.73 15.45
N ALA A 386 -11.01 21.43 15.82
CA ALA A 386 -11.69 22.09 16.93
C ALA A 386 -11.16 21.60 18.30
N GLY A 387 -10.91 22.52 19.22
CA GLY A 387 -10.48 22.20 20.59
C GLY A 387 -9.31 23.03 21.10
N GLU A 388 -8.67 22.54 22.16
CA GLU A 388 -7.45 23.09 22.73
C GLU A 388 -6.23 22.29 22.22
N ALA A 389 -5.19 22.99 21.78
CA ALA A 389 -4.00 22.38 21.22
C ALA A 389 -3.21 21.57 22.27
N THR A 390 -2.74 20.40 21.86
CA THR A 390 -1.84 19.55 22.65
C THR A 390 -0.41 19.64 22.11
N THR A 391 0.56 19.15 22.87
CA THR A 391 1.93 19.03 22.39
C THR A 391 2.03 17.90 21.37
N GLN A 392 2.31 18.24 20.12
CA GLN A 392 2.51 17.32 19.01
C GLN A 392 3.98 17.32 18.58
N THR A 393 4.45 16.22 18.00
CA THR A 393 5.79 16.17 17.38
C THR A 393 5.65 16.34 15.87
N ILE A 394 6.08 17.48 15.34
CA ILE A 394 6.01 17.80 13.91
C ILE A 394 7.43 18.08 13.42
N ALA A 395 7.84 17.39 12.36
CA ALA A 395 9.21 17.47 11.82
C ALA A 395 10.34 17.21 12.85
N GLY A 396 10.06 16.46 13.91
CA GLY A 396 11.01 16.14 14.98
C GLY A 396 11.12 17.16 16.10
N GLU A 397 10.32 18.22 16.08
CA GLU A 397 10.23 19.23 17.15
C GLU A 397 8.90 19.12 17.90
N SER A 398 8.92 19.33 19.21
CA SER A 398 7.71 19.38 20.05
C SER A 398 7.08 20.77 19.95
N VAL A 399 5.91 20.85 19.33
CA VAL A 399 5.16 22.09 19.10
C VAL A 399 3.73 21.97 19.64
N SER A 400 3.11 23.09 20.01
CA SER A 400 1.68 23.11 20.36
C SER A 400 0.88 23.21 19.07
N ALA A 401 0.07 22.19 18.76
CA ALA A 401 -0.67 22.14 17.50
C ALA A 401 -2.02 21.45 17.63
N LEU A 402 -2.96 21.82 16.76
CA LEU A 402 -4.18 21.08 16.45
C LEU A 402 -4.00 20.45 15.07
N VAL A 403 -4.26 19.15 14.96
CA VAL A 403 -4.06 18.38 13.73
C VAL A 403 -5.31 17.57 13.45
N GLY A 404 -5.89 17.72 12.27
CA GLY A 404 -6.92 16.80 11.77
C GLY A 404 -6.39 15.96 10.60
N PRO A 405 -7.00 14.80 10.29
CA PRO A 405 -7.63 13.83 11.17
C PRO A 405 -6.66 12.69 11.58
N ALA A 406 -6.60 12.40 12.88
CA ALA A 406 -6.29 11.08 13.41
C ALA A 406 -7.46 10.70 14.31
N ASP A 407 -8.24 9.71 13.86
CA ASP A 407 -9.46 9.12 14.47
C ASP A 407 -10.56 10.09 14.93
N ASP A 408 -11.64 10.19 14.14
CA ASP A 408 -12.99 9.90 14.67
C ASP A 408 -13.99 9.65 13.54
N ASP A 409 -14.75 8.57 13.71
CA ASP A 409 -15.73 7.94 12.83
C ASP A 409 -15.19 7.31 11.54
N VAL A 410 -14.81 6.04 11.69
CA VAL A 410 -15.10 4.95 10.74
C VAL A 410 -16.27 5.37 9.85
N ILE A 411 -15.95 5.82 8.63
CA ILE A 411 -16.94 5.83 7.56
C ILE A 411 -17.11 4.36 7.24
N ASP A 412 -18.10 3.75 7.91
CA ASP A 412 -18.76 2.56 7.44
C ASP A 412 -19.39 2.88 6.08
N SER A 413 -18.57 2.73 5.04
CA SER A 413 -19.03 2.53 3.68
C SER A 413 -18.12 1.48 3.07
N ALA A 414 -18.31 0.24 3.53
CA ALA A 414 -17.91 -0.94 2.80
C ALA A 414 -18.41 -0.82 1.34
N THR A 415 -17.53 -0.45 0.43
CA THR A 415 -17.76 -0.61 -1.01
C THR A 415 -16.59 -1.40 -1.58
N GLY A 416 -16.66 -2.72 -1.39
CA GLY A 416 -15.66 -3.70 -1.84
C GLY A 416 -15.76 -4.00 -3.34
N ILE A 417 -15.74 -2.97 -4.19
CA ILE A 417 -15.86 -3.12 -5.65
C ILE A 417 -14.48 -2.94 -6.28
N SER A 418 -13.85 -4.06 -6.64
CA SER A 418 -12.65 -4.06 -7.48
C SER A 418 -13.05 -4.17 -8.96
N LEU A 419 -12.61 -3.23 -9.78
CA LEU A 419 -12.88 -3.21 -11.23
C LEU A 419 -11.57 -3.35 -12.00
N THR A 420 -11.54 -4.31 -12.93
CA THR A 420 -10.44 -4.46 -13.88
C THR A 420 -10.96 -4.24 -15.28
N LEU A 421 -10.54 -3.15 -15.91
CA LEU A 421 -10.83 -2.87 -17.31
C LEU A 421 -9.98 -3.81 -18.18
N LYS A 422 -10.64 -4.59 -19.03
CA LYS A 422 -9.96 -5.53 -19.94
C LYS A 422 -9.87 -5.01 -21.38
N GLU A 423 -10.82 -4.17 -21.78
CA GLU A 423 -10.94 -3.70 -23.16
C GLU A 423 -11.61 -2.32 -23.20
N LEU A 424 -11.31 -1.56 -24.25
CA LEU A 424 -11.94 -0.27 -24.55
C LEU A 424 -13.37 -0.51 -25.04
N SER A 425 -14.36 0.15 -24.41
CA SER A 425 -15.75 0.13 -24.87
C SER A 425 -16.15 1.51 -25.42
N THR A 426 -16.81 1.53 -26.58
CA THR A 426 -17.45 2.74 -27.13
C THR A 426 -18.87 2.95 -26.62
N ASP A 427 -19.45 1.92 -25.97
CA ASP A 427 -20.78 1.95 -25.37
C ASP A 427 -20.68 2.02 -23.83
N PRO A 428 -21.61 2.72 -23.13
CA PRO A 428 -21.62 2.78 -21.68
C PRO A 428 -21.78 1.40 -21.03
N ILE A 429 -20.93 1.08 -20.06
CA ILE A 429 -21.00 -0.16 -19.28
C ILE A 429 -21.77 0.12 -17.98
N THR A 430 -22.90 -0.56 -17.78
CA THR A 430 -23.68 -0.49 -16.52
C THR A 430 -23.25 -1.59 -15.56
N ILE A 431 -22.80 -1.21 -14.36
CA ILE A 431 -22.44 -2.13 -13.28
C ILE A 431 -23.60 -2.18 -12.28
N THR A 432 -24.16 -3.38 -12.03
CA THR A 432 -25.23 -3.59 -11.06
C THR A 432 -24.70 -4.38 -9.87
N VAL A 433 -24.75 -3.81 -8.66
CA VAL A 433 -24.43 -4.51 -7.40
C VAL A 433 -25.73 -5.07 -6.81
N LYS A 434 -25.70 -6.31 -6.34
CA LYS A 434 -26.81 -6.98 -5.66
C LYS A 434 -26.28 -7.83 -4.52
N ASP A 435 -27.08 -7.99 -3.48
CA ASP A 435 -26.79 -8.94 -2.40
C ASP A 435 -26.71 -10.36 -2.94
N ASP A 436 -25.65 -11.07 -2.57
CA ASP A 436 -25.46 -12.49 -2.87
C ASP A 436 -25.61 -13.33 -1.60
N PRO A 437 -26.78 -13.93 -1.34
CA PRO A 437 -27.00 -14.74 -0.15
C PRO A 437 -26.22 -16.07 -0.17
N SER A 438 -25.56 -16.43 -1.29
CA SER A 438 -24.90 -17.73 -1.44
C SER A 438 -23.73 -17.92 -0.48
N VAL A 439 -22.95 -16.86 -0.21
CA VAL A 439 -21.79 -16.91 0.69
C VAL A 439 -22.25 -17.21 2.12
N VAL A 440 -23.26 -16.48 2.61
CA VAL A 440 -23.79 -16.65 3.97
C VAL A 440 -24.54 -17.99 4.10
N SER A 441 -25.26 -18.40 3.06
CA SER A 441 -25.91 -19.72 2.99
C SER A 441 -24.88 -20.85 3.09
N ASN A 442 -23.76 -20.78 2.36
CA ASN A 442 -22.68 -21.76 2.43
C ASN A 442 -22.00 -21.80 3.81
N ALA A 443 -21.79 -20.65 4.44
CA ALA A 443 -21.25 -20.58 5.80
C ALA A 443 -22.22 -21.23 6.81
N THR A 444 -23.52 -21.00 6.66
CA THR A 444 -24.58 -21.59 7.50
C THR A 444 -24.66 -23.11 7.32
N GLN A 445 -24.59 -23.60 6.08
CA GLN A 445 -24.50 -25.03 5.78
C GLN A 445 -23.26 -25.66 6.43
N THR A 446 -22.11 -24.98 6.32
CA THR A 446 -20.86 -25.45 6.95
C THR A 446 -21.02 -25.57 8.46
N PHE A 447 -21.63 -24.59 9.12
CA PHE A 447 -21.93 -24.66 10.55
C PHE A 447 -22.80 -25.88 10.90
N VAL A 448 -23.90 -26.08 10.16
CA VAL A 448 -24.81 -27.23 10.34
C VAL A 448 -24.07 -28.55 10.18
N ASP A 449 -23.22 -28.67 9.17
CA ASP A 449 -22.41 -29.86 8.92
C ASP A 449 -21.41 -30.14 10.05
N GLN A 450 -20.74 -29.11 10.59
CA GLN A 450 -19.78 -29.28 11.69
C GLN A 450 -20.48 -29.68 12.99
N TYR A 451 -21.65 -29.10 13.28
CA TYR A 451 -22.46 -29.55 14.41
C TYR A 451 -22.89 -31.01 14.26
N ASN A 452 -23.35 -31.41 13.07
CA ASN A 452 -23.75 -32.79 12.80
C ASN A 452 -22.58 -33.76 12.94
N LYS A 453 -21.38 -33.40 12.46
CA LYS A 453 -20.15 -34.17 12.68
C LYS A 453 -19.79 -34.31 14.16
N LEU A 454 -19.99 -33.25 14.95
CA LEU A 454 -19.78 -33.31 16.40
C LEU A 454 -20.76 -34.30 17.05
N VAL A 455 -22.04 -34.25 16.69
CA VAL A 455 -23.07 -35.18 17.19
C VAL A 455 -22.71 -36.63 16.82
N ASP A 456 -22.39 -36.89 15.55
CA ASP A 456 -21.97 -38.22 15.07
C ASP A 456 -20.73 -38.73 15.80
N LYS A 457 -19.74 -37.85 16.03
CA LYS A 457 -18.53 -38.22 16.76
C LYS A 457 -18.84 -38.56 18.21
N LEU A 458 -19.70 -37.79 18.88
CA LEU A 458 -20.13 -38.09 20.24
C LEU A 458 -20.90 -39.42 20.28
N ASP A 459 -21.86 -39.65 19.39
CA ASP A 459 -22.63 -40.91 19.33
C ASP A 459 -21.72 -42.12 19.10
N SER A 460 -20.73 -42.00 18.20
CA SER A 460 -19.73 -43.06 17.97
C SER A 460 -18.90 -43.42 19.20
N LEU A 461 -18.79 -42.49 20.16
CA LEU A 461 -18.03 -42.69 21.40
C LEU A 461 -18.94 -43.03 22.59
N THR A 462 -20.25 -42.76 22.52
CA THR A 462 -21.19 -42.95 23.65
C THR A 462 -22.25 -44.01 23.40
N TYR A 463 -22.14 -44.81 22.33
CA TYR A 463 -23.12 -45.84 22.01
C TYR A 463 -23.14 -46.99 23.04
N PHE A 464 -24.27 -47.70 23.06
CA PHE A 464 -24.44 -48.99 23.72
C PHE A 464 -25.12 -49.96 22.75
N ASP A 465 -24.46 -51.08 22.49
CA ASP A 465 -25.00 -52.18 21.71
C ASP A 465 -25.36 -53.33 22.67
N ALA A 466 -26.66 -53.55 22.86
CA ALA A 466 -27.15 -54.59 23.76
C ALA A 466 -26.96 -56.01 23.21
N ASP A 467 -26.93 -56.16 21.88
CA ASP A 467 -26.81 -57.46 21.22
C ASP A 467 -25.35 -57.94 21.19
N ALA A 468 -24.43 -57.01 20.92
CA ALA A 468 -22.99 -57.27 20.98
C ALA A 468 -22.42 -57.19 22.42
N ASN A 469 -23.19 -56.62 23.37
CA ASN A 469 -22.74 -56.27 24.72
C ASN A 469 -21.47 -55.38 24.69
N GLU A 470 -21.46 -54.43 23.74
CA GLU A 470 -20.37 -53.49 23.50
C GLU A 470 -20.77 -52.06 23.87
N VAL A 471 -19.81 -51.27 24.34
CA VAL A 471 -19.98 -49.87 24.70
C VAL A 471 -18.93 -49.02 24.03
N GLY A 472 -19.33 -47.81 23.64
CA GLY A 472 -18.39 -46.79 23.18
C GLY A 472 -17.42 -46.36 24.30
N LEU A 473 -16.24 -45.88 23.90
CA LEU A 473 -15.16 -45.48 24.83
C LEU A 473 -15.59 -44.48 25.91
N LEU A 474 -16.53 -43.60 25.58
CA LEU A 474 -17.07 -42.54 26.45
C LEU A 474 -18.49 -42.85 26.94
N PHE A 475 -18.95 -44.11 26.84
CA PHE A 475 -20.25 -44.53 27.35
C PHE A 475 -20.38 -44.19 28.85
N GLY A 476 -21.49 -43.53 29.21
CA GLY A 476 -21.74 -43.06 30.57
C GLY A 476 -20.91 -41.86 31.02
N SER A 477 -20.11 -41.24 30.15
CA SER A 477 -19.31 -40.07 30.52
C SER A 477 -20.17 -38.82 30.73
N SER A 478 -19.88 -38.09 31.82
CA SER A 478 -20.58 -36.83 32.14
C SER A 478 -20.15 -35.70 31.21
N GLU A 479 -18.95 -35.79 30.65
CA GLU A 479 -18.31 -34.83 29.77
C GLU A 479 -18.98 -34.82 28.40
N ALA A 480 -19.13 -35.98 27.75
CA ALA A 480 -19.84 -36.08 26.47
C ALA A 480 -21.29 -35.58 26.59
N SER A 481 -21.95 -35.91 27.71
CA SER A 481 -23.29 -35.42 28.04
C SER A 481 -23.32 -33.89 28.24
N ARG A 482 -22.31 -33.31 28.88
CA ARG A 482 -22.21 -31.85 29.07
C ARG A 482 -21.97 -31.11 27.76
N ILE A 483 -21.12 -31.64 26.87
CA ILE A 483 -20.88 -31.06 25.54
C ILE A 483 -22.20 -31.02 24.76
N ARG A 484 -22.89 -32.17 24.63
CA ARG A 484 -24.17 -32.28 23.93
C ARG A 484 -25.22 -31.32 24.48
N ASN A 485 -25.39 -31.28 25.80
CA ASN A 485 -26.38 -30.42 26.45
C ASN A 485 -26.06 -28.93 26.33
N SER A 486 -24.77 -28.55 26.28
CA SER A 486 -24.39 -27.13 26.18
C SER A 486 -24.78 -26.55 24.82
N TYR A 487 -24.41 -27.24 23.73
CA TYR A 487 -24.82 -26.84 22.38
C TYR A 487 -26.34 -26.95 22.18
N SER A 488 -26.96 -28.06 22.60
CA SER A 488 -28.41 -28.23 22.45
C SER A 488 -29.21 -27.14 23.16
N ARG A 489 -28.84 -26.74 24.38
CA ARG A 489 -29.50 -25.63 25.11
C ARG A 489 -29.32 -24.28 24.43
N LEU A 490 -28.13 -24.00 23.90
CA LEU A 490 -27.87 -22.75 23.18
C LEU A 490 -28.71 -22.67 21.91
N LEU A 491 -28.68 -23.74 21.10
CA LEU A 491 -29.29 -23.80 19.78
C LEU A 491 -30.83 -23.96 19.83
N SER A 492 -31.37 -24.57 20.89
CA SER A 492 -32.83 -24.64 21.11
C SER A 492 -33.38 -23.45 21.89
N GLY A 493 -32.49 -22.60 22.43
CA GLY A 493 -32.86 -21.43 23.21
C GLY A 493 -33.34 -20.26 22.34
N SER A 494 -33.95 -19.28 22.99
CA SER A 494 -34.23 -17.99 22.36
C SER A 494 -33.00 -17.09 22.49
N ILE A 495 -32.59 -16.49 21.38
CA ILE A 495 -31.56 -15.46 21.35
C ILE A 495 -32.26 -14.12 21.46
N THR A 496 -31.90 -13.36 22.49
CA THR A 496 -32.42 -12.02 22.76
C THR A 496 -31.29 -11.00 22.66
N GLN A 497 -31.64 -9.75 22.35
CA GLN A 497 -30.69 -8.65 22.16
C GLN A 497 -29.76 -8.81 20.94
N ALA A 498 -30.22 -9.52 19.90
CA ALA A 498 -29.51 -9.72 18.63
C ALA A 498 -30.46 -9.50 17.44
N GLY A 499 -31.27 -8.44 17.50
CA GLY A 499 -32.29 -8.13 16.50
C GLY A 499 -33.66 -8.77 16.74
N ASP A 500 -34.50 -8.75 15.70
CA ASP A 500 -35.90 -9.20 15.74
C ASP A 500 -36.05 -10.72 15.63
N LEU A 501 -35.09 -11.39 14.99
CA LEU A 501 -35.01 -12.84 14.90
C LEU A 501 -34.54 -13.41 16.24
N LYS A 502 -35.31 -14.37 16.78
CA LYS A 502 -35.11 -14.87 18.15
C LYS A 502 -34.72 -16.34 18.23
N SER A 503 -34.63 -17.05 17.11
CA SER A 503 -34.40 -18.51 17.11
C SER A 503 -33.81 -18.99 15.80
N LEU A 504 -33.11 -20.12 15.81
CA LEU A 504 -32.62 -20.79 14.59
C LEU A 504 -33.74 -21.10 13.59
N GLY A 505 -34.94 -21.40 14.09
CA GLY A 505 -36.09 -21.73 13.26
C GLY A 505 -36.56 -20.60 12.36
N SER A 506 -36.29 -19.33 12.73
CA SER A 506 -36.66 -18.17 11.90
C SER A 506 -35.70 -17.93 10.74
N VAL A 507 -34.50 -18.52 10.80
CA VAL A 507 -33.51 -18.53 9.69
C VAL A 507 -33.45 -19.90 9.01
N GLY A 508 -34.49 -20.72 9.10
CA GLY A 508 -34.57 -21.99 8.38
C GLY A 508 -33.73 -23.15 8.95
N ILE A 509 -33.18 -23.03 10.17
CA ILE A 509 -32.41 -24.10 10.82
C ILE A 509 -33.27 -24.81 11.88
N ARG A 510 -33.32 -26.15 11.86
CA ARG A 510 -34.17 -26.92 12.78
C ARG A 510 -33.50 -28.18 13.30
N PHE A 511 -33.90 -28.63 14.48
CA PHE A 511 -33.51 -29.94 15.01
C PHE A 511 -34.36 -31.06 14.39
N ASN A 512 -33.72 -32.15 14.01
CA ASN A 512 -34.40 -33.39 13.67
C ASN A 512 -34.51 -34.34 14.87
N SER A 513 -35.15 -35.51 14.68
CA SER A 513 -35.39 -36.48 15.73
C SER A 513 -34.13 -37.09 16.35
N GLU A 514 -32.98 -37.00 15.68
CA GLU A 514 -31.69 -37.48 16.16
C GLU A 514 -30.92 -36.42 16.95
N GLY A 515 -31.45 -35.19 17.06
CA GLY A 515 -30.74 -34.07 17.70
C GLY A 515 -29.68 -33.42 16.81
N LYS A 516 -29.69 -33.73 15.51
CA LYS A 516 -28.92 -33.08 14.44
C LYS A 516 -29.67 -31.87 13.90
N LEU A 517 -28.96 -31.00 13.19
CA LEU A 517 -29.53 -29.82 12.52
C LEU A 517 -29.81 -30.11 11.04
N ASP A 518 -30.98 -29.64 10.58
CA ASP A 518 -31.37 -29.59 9.18
C ASP A 518 -31.41 -28.11 8.74
N PHE A 519 -30.91 -27.82 7.53
CA PHE A 519 -30.90 -26.48 6.94
C PHE A 519 -31.85 -26.38 5.74
N ASP A 520 -32.83 -25.49 5.84
CA ASP A 520 -33.76 -25.15 4.76
C ASP A 520 -33.25 -23.92 4.00
N THR A 521 -32.53 -24.18 2.91
CA THR A 521 -31.88 -23.15 2.08
C THR A 521 -32.89 -22.18 1.45
N GLU A 522 -34.08 -22.65 1.09
CA GLU A 522 -35.15 -21.80 0.55
C GLU A 522 -35.64 -20.81 1.61
N LYS A 523 -35.97 -21.29 2.82
CA LYS A 523 -36.38 -20.39 3.92
C LYS A 523 -35.30 -19.40 4.34
N PHE A 524 -34.03 -19.82 4.30
CA PHE A 524 -32.93 -18.92 4.60
C PHE A 524 -32.79 -17.83 3.53
N SER A 525 -32.90 -18.21 2.24
CA SER A 525 -32.87 -17.25 1.13
C SER A 525 -34.03 -16.26 1.19
N ASP A 526 -35.22 -16.72 1.58
CA ASP A 526 -36.39 -15.87 1.79
C ASP A 526 -36.15 -14.87 2.93
N ALA A 527 -35.64 -15.34 4.07
CA ALA A 527 -35.32 -14.47 5.22
C ALA A 527 -34.25 -13.42 4.88
N MET A 528 -33.21 -13.79 4.12
CA MET A 528 -32.17 -12.86 3.67
C MET A 528 -32.70 -11.83 2.65
N SER A 529 -33.70 -12.22 1.84
CA SER A 529 -34.33 -11.31 0.88
C SER A 529 -35.33 -10.36 1.53
N GLU A 530 -35.94 -10.76 2.63
CA GLU A 530 -36.91 -9.95 3.39
C GLU A 530 -36.20 -8.93 4.28
N ASP A 531 -35.18 -9.35 5.03
CA ASP A 531 -34.40 -8.48 5.92
C ASP A 531 -33.00 -9.06 6.20
N SER A 532 -32.03 -8.74 5.33
CA SER A 532 -30.64 -9.18 5.46
C SER A 532 -29.96 -8.65 6.72
N ALA A 533 -30.28 -7.42 7.15
CA ALA A 533 -29.72 -6.81 8.34
C ALA A 533 -30.19 -7.52 9.64
N ALA A 534 -31.43 -8.00 9.68
CA ALA A 534 -31.93 -8.80 10.79
C ALA A 534 -31.24 -10.18 10.88
N VAL A 535 -30.98 -10.82 9.73
CA VAL A 535 -30.21 -12.07 9.68
C VAL A 535 -28.76 -11.84 10.13
N GLU A 536 -28.12 -10.79 9.62
CA GLU A 536 -26.76 -10.40 10.02
C GLU A 536 -26.68 -10.15 11.53
N SER A 537 -27.58 -9.33 12.07
CA SER A 537 -27.64 -9.04 13.50
C SER A 537 -27.79 -10.31 14.33
N PHE A 538 -28.65 -11.24 13.92
CA PHE A 538 -28.87 -12.50 14.64
C PHE A 538 -27.59 -13.33 14.77
N PHE A 539 -26.75 -13.39 13.73
CA PHE A 539 -25.51 -14.14 13.76
C PHE A 539 -24.36 -13.38 14.40
N THR A 540 -24.20 -12.09 14.09
CA THR A 540 -22.95 -11.35 14.26
C THR A 540 -22.99 -10.26 15.32
N THR A 541 -24.14 -9.98 15.95
CA THR A 541 -24.19 -8.99 17.04
C THR A 541 -23.18 -9.37 18.11
N ALA A 542 -22.28 -8.44 18.45
CA ALA A 542 -21.27 -8.67 19.47
C ALA A 542 -21.89 -9.11 20.80
N GLU A 543 -21.28 -10.12 21.43
CA GLU A 543 -21.64 -10.76 22.71
C GLU A 543 -22.97 -11.54 22.72
N THR A 544 -23.98 -11.08 21.98
CA THR A 544 -25.36 -11.60 22.05
C THR A 544 -25.75 -12.41 20.83
N GLY A 545 -25.05 -12.27 19.71
CA GLY A 545 -25.26 -13.00 18.46
C GLY A 545 -24.97 -14.49 18.62
N LEU A 546 -25.49 -15.29 17.68
CA LEU A 546 -25.32 -16.74 17.72
C LEU A 546 -23.84 -17.14 17.65
N SER A 547 -23.02 -16.47 16.83
CA SER A 547 -21.61 -16.79 16.61
C SER A 547 -20.79 -16.64 17.90
N ASP A 548 -20.88 -15.49 18.57
CA ASP A 548 -20.13 -15.23 19.82
C ASP A 548 -20.57 -16.15 20.96
N ARG A 549 -21.86 -16.49 21.03
CA ARG A 549 -22.36 -17.44 22.03
C ARG A 549 -21.85 -18.86 21.76
N LEU A 550 -21.77 -19.26 20.49
CA LEU A 550 -21.20 -20.54 20.10
C LEU A 550 -19.70 -20.60 20.43
N ASP A 551 -18.98 -19.54 20.11
CA ASP A 551 -17.56 -19.40 20.45
C ASP A 551 -17.33 -19.49 21.96
N SER A 552 -18.14 -18.76 22.75
CA SER A 552 -18.12 -18.85 24.22
C SER A 552 -18.37 -20.27 24.75
N VAL A 553 -19.24 -21.05 24.10
CA VAL A 553 -19.46 -22.46 24.45
C VAL A 553 -18.26 -23.32 24.05
N ALA A 554 -17.70 -23.10 22.87
CA ALA A 554 -16.51 -23.80 22.39
C ALA A 554 -15.32 -23.55 23.32
N GLU A 555 -15.07 -22.31 23.73
CA GLU A 555 -13.95 -21.93 24.60
C GLU A 555 -14.09 -22.54 25.99
N ARG A 556 -15.31 -22.57 26.54
CA ARG A 556 -15.57 -23.26 27.83
C ARG A 556 -15.36 -24.77 27.76
N ILE A 557 -15.53 -25.37 26.59
CA ILE A 557 -15.38 -26.82 26.39
C ILE A 557 -13.92 -27.17 26.08
N ALA A 558 -13.31 -26.49 25.12
CA ALA A 558 -12.05 -26.85 24.47
C ALA A 558 -11.02 -25.71 24.38
N GLY A 559 -11.29 -24.56 24.99
CA GLY A 559 -10.38 -23.42 25.02
C GLY A 559 -9.04 -23.71 25.68
N VAL A 560 -8.07 -22.84 25.40
CA VAL A 560 -6.65 -23.04 25.75
C VAL A 560 -6.32 -22.81 27.23
N ASP A 561 -7.18 -22.08 27.94
CA ASP A 561 -7.00 -21.75 29.36
C ASP A 561 -7.70 -22.77 30.26
N ASN A 562 -8.83 -22.40 30.85
CA ASN A 562 -9.56 -23.19 31.83
C ASN A 562 -10.81 -23.83 31.21
N SER A 563 -10.59 -24.81 30.33
CA SER A 563 -11.66 -25.51 29.64
C SER A 563 -11.99 -26.87 30.25
N LEU A 564 -13.20 -27.36 29.97
CA LEU A 564 -13.67 -28.66 30.45
C LEU A 564 -12.74 -29.81 30.05
N LEU A 565 -12.21 -29.80 28.83
CA LEU A 565 -11.34 -30.85 28.32
C LEU A 565 -9.94 -30.81 28.94
N ILE A 566 -9.39 -29.62 29.22
CA ILE A 566 -8.13 -29.47 29.95
C ILE A 566 -8.28 -30.03 31.38
N GLY A 567 -9.31 -29.60 32.12
CA GLY A 567 -9.53 -30.09 33.48
C GLY A 567 -9.75 -31.61 33.56
N ARG A 568 -10.40 -32.20 32.54
CA ARG A 568 -10.53 -33.66 32.43
C ARG A 568 -9.18 -34.34 32.16
N THR A 569 -8.37 -33.76 31.28
CA THR A 569 -7.03 -34.28 30.94
C THR A 569 -6.11 -34.26 32.16
N GLU A 570 -6.11 -33.19 32.95
CA GLU A 570 -5.36 -33.08 34.20
C GLU A 570 -5.80 -34.12 35.24
N THR A 571 -7.12 -34.33 35.38
CA THR A 571 -7.69 -35.33 36.28
C THR A 571 -7.22 -36.74 35.89
N LEU A 572 -7.29 -37.07 34.59
CA LEU A 572 -6.82 -38.37 34.08
C LEU A 572 -5.31 -38.54 34.26
N SER A 573 -4.53 -37.49 33.98
CA SER A 573 -3.07 -37.49 34.19
C SER A 573 -2.71 -37.78 35.65
N THR A 574 -3.38 -37.11 36.59
CA THR A 574 -3.21 -37.33 38.03
C THR A 574 -3.55 -38.76 38.43
N GLN A 575 -4.65 -39.33 37.91
CA GLN A 575 -5.03 -40.72 38.17
C GLN A 575 -3.98 -41.71 37.63
N ILE A 576 -3.44 -41.46 36.42
CA ILE A 576 -2.38 -42.27 35.83
C ILE A 576 -1.14 -42.25 36.73
N THR A 577 -0.70 -41.06 37.17
CA THR A 577 0.45 -40.93 38.08
C THR A 577 0.23 -41.70 39.38
N GLN A 578 -0.94 -41.54 40.01
CA GLN A 578 -1.26 -42.25 41.26
C GLN A 578 -1.29 -43.78 41.08
N ASN A 579 -1.84 -44.26 39.96
CA ASN A 579 -1.87 -45.68 39.65
C ASN A 579 -0.48 -46.24 39.39
N ASN A 580 0.39 -45.50 38.68
CA ASN A 580 1.78 -45.90 38.46
C ASN A 580 2.55 -46.00 39.78
N SER A 581 2.42 -45.04 40.69
CA SER A 581 3.03 -45.13 42.02
C SER A 581 2.52 -46.32 42.84
N ARG A 582 1.24 -46.67 42.71
CA ARG A 582 0.69 -47.88 43.35
C ARG A 582 1.27 -49.16 42.76
N ILE A 583 1.43 -49.21 41.43
CA ILE A 583 2.05 -50.34 40.74
C ILE A 583 3.50 -50.53 41.20
N GLU A 584 4.28 -49.44 41.26
CA GLU A 584 5.66 -49.48 41.77
C GLU A 584 5.74 -50.03 43.19
N ALA A 585 4.92 -49.50 44.11
CA ALA A 585 4.88 -49.98 45.49
C ALA A 585 4.45 -51.46 45.61
N LEU A 586 3.55 -51.93 44.75
CA LEU A 586 3.17 -53.34 44.70
C LEU A 586 4.31 -54.22 44.17
N ASN A 587 5.04 -53.77 43.15
CA ASN A 587 6.19 -54.48 42.61
C ASN A 587 7.31 -54.62 43.65
N GLU A 588 7.61 -53.56 44.41
CA GLU A 588 8.60 -53.62 45.51
C GLU A 588 8.19 -54.63 46.60
N ARG A 589 6.89 -54.71 46.92
CA ARG A 589 6.37 -55.70 47.88
C ARG A 589 6.49 -57.12 47.35
N LEU A 590 6.14 -57.34 46.08
CA LEU A 590 6.29 -58.65 45.43
C LEU A 590 7.75 -59.09 45.41
N GLU A 591 8.69 -58.18 45.15
CA GLU A 591 10.12 -58.51 45.15
C GLU A 591 10.64 -58.83 46.57
N SER A 592 10.23 -58.06 47.58
CA SER A 592 10.57 -58.34 48.97
C SER A 592 10.03 -59.71 49.44
N GLU A 593 8.81 -60.05 49.01
CA GLU A 593 8.20 -61.35 49.28
C GLU A 593 8.96 -62.48 48.59
N ARG A 594 9.35 -62.28 47.32
CA ARG A 594 10.18 -63.21 46.54
C ARG A 594 11.52 -63.47 47.23
N GLU A 595 12.23 -62.42 47.67
CA GLU A 595 13.49 -62.56 48.40
C GLU A 595 13.30 -63.34 49.72
N ARG A 596 12.23 -63.03 50.47
CA ARG A 596 11.93 -63.72 51.72
C ARG A 596 11.69 -65.21 51.50
N LEU A 597 10.86 -65.56 50.52
CA LEU A 597 10.57 -66.95 50.17
C LEU A 597 11.82 -67.68 49.67
N LEU A 598 12.69 -67.01 48.89
CA LEU A 598 13.95 -67.58 48.41
C LEU A 598 14.95 -67.85 49.56
N LYS A 599 15.03 -66.94 50.54
CA LYS A 599 15.81 -67.16 51.77
C LYS A 599 15.26 -68.33 52.60
N GLN A 600 13.94 -68.43 52.74
CA GLN A 600 13.30 -69.57 53.41
C GLN A 600 13.61 -70.89 52.69
N PHE A 601 13.48 -70.91 51.37
CA PHE A 601 13.79 -72.07 50.53
C PHE A 601 15.24 -72.55 50.74
N TYR A 602 16.23 -71.65 50.67
CA TYR A 602 17.63 -72.02 50.92
C TYR A 602 17.88 -72.53 52.33
N ALA A 603 17.25 -71.93 53.35
CA ALA A 603 17.37 -72.42 54.73
C ALA A 603 16.77 -73.83 54.89
N THR A 604 15.64 -74.12 54.23
CA THR A 604 15.08 -75.48 54.18
C THR A 604 15.97 -76.47 53.44
N GLU A 605 16.57 -76.09 52.31
CA GLU A 605 17.53 -76.94 51.59
C GLU A 605 18.76 -77.27 52.44
N GLU A 606 19.32 -76.27 53.16
CA GLU A 606 20.43 -76.49 54.09
C GLU A 606 20.03 -77.41 55.25
N ALA A 607 18.82 -77.24 55.80
CA ALA A 607 18.30 -78.11 56.84
C ALA A 607 18.11 -79.56 56.34
N ILE A 608 17.57 -79.75 55.13
CA ILE A 608 17.42 -81.07 54.49
C ILE A 608 18.78 -81.70 54.26
N SER A 609 19.76 -80.95 53.75
CA SER A 609 21.13 -81.44 53.55
C SER A 609 21.77 -81.91 54.86
N LYS A 610 21.60 -81.15 55.95
CA LYS A 610 22.03 -81.56 57.31
C LYS A 610 21.30 -82.82 57.80
N ILE A 611 20.00 -82.94 57.56
CA ILE A 611 19.22 -84.13 57.92
C ILE A 611 19.69 -85.36 57.14
N GLN A 612 19.93 -85.25 55.84
CA GLN A 612 20.47 -86.33 55.00
C GLN A 612 21.89 -86.73 55.42
N GLY A 613 22.73 -85.75 55.74
CA GLY A 613 24.06 -85.98 56.31
C GLY A 613 23.99 -86.74 57.64
N ASN A 614 23.14 -86.28 58.56
CA ASN A 614 22.90 -86.95 59.84
C ASN A 614 22.31 -88.35 59.67
N SER A 615 21.39 -88.57 58.73
CA SER A 615 20.86 -89.89 58.39
C SER A 615 21.96 -90.82 57.88
N SER A 616 22.88 -90.31 57.05
CA SER A 616 24.03 -91.08 56.56
C SER A 616 24.98 -91.46 57.69
N TYR A 617 25.26 -90.53 58.62
CA TYR A 617 26.03 -90.82 59.84
C TYR A 617 25.34 -91.85 60.72
N LEU A 618 24.02 -91.76 60.93
CA LEU A 618 23.25 -92.72 61.72
C LEU A 618 23.22 -94.11 61.06
N SER A 619 23.13 -94.20 59.73
CA SER A 619 23.22 -95.47 59.00
C SER A 619 24.61 -96.11 59.06
N GLN A 620 25.67 -95.34 59.33
CA GLN A 620 27.03 -95.85 59.55
C GLN A 620 27.28 -96.31 61.00
N ILE A 621 26.35 -96.07 61.93
CA ILE A 621 26.43 -96.64 63.28
C ILE A 621 25.98 -98.10 63.21
N GLU A 622 26.92 -98.99 62.92
CA GLU A 622 26.70 -100.43 63.11
C GLU A 622 26.60 -100.73 64.61
N ARG A 623 25.59 -101.52 65.00
CA ARG A 623 25.57 -102.15 66.32
C ARG A 623 26.82 -103.00 66.45
N ILE A 624 27.61 -102.75 67.48
CA ILE A 624 28.72 -103.63 67.86
C ILE A 624 28.11 -105.00 68.20
N THR A 625 28.12 -105.92 67.25
CA THR A 625 27.95 -107.34 67.50
C THR A 625 29.29 -107.86 67.99
N ILE A 626 29.41 -108.07 69.30
CA ILE A 626 30.39 -109.02 69.80
C ILE A 626 29.73 -110.38 69.61
N ASP A 627 30.12 -111.06 68.54
CA ASP A 627 29.85 -112.48 68.38
C ASP A 627 30.98 -113.27 69.04
N SER A 628 30.57 -114.23 69.84
CA SER A 628 31.29 -115.45 70.18
C SER A 628 30.33 -116.62 70.02
#